data_AF-Q04T33-F1
#
_entry.id   AF-Q04T33-F1
#
_cell.length_a   1.000
_cell.length_b   1.000
_cell.length_c   1.000
_cell.angle_alpha   90.00
_cell.angle_beta   90.00
_cell.angle_gamma   90.00
#
_symmetry.space_group_name_H-M   'P 1'
#
loop_
_entity.id
_entity.type
_entity.pdbx_description
1 polymer ?
#
loop_
_entity_poly.entity_id
_entity_poly.type
_entity_poly.pdbx_seq_one_letter_code
_entity_poly.pdbx_strand_id
1 'polypeptide(L)'
;MSSLSEKSEEESIKSTALNLLEKRTFEFRKLPRGKLLVGKKIEAKFFPYSNLGSSIRISSGKLEFKIHSFYLKSEPGNLEAVIDLLLYKLLKQPIPDELKSMIRKFYESHTTQNRTNKNKKRIERSPIRNQKLRLILENINQSYLKIDLSDLEIFWGKSKSTTRLGHYDPTHKMIVINPILSLESVPNFVLEYIVFHELLHVHFPIIRKKGRNVIHSREFKTFEKKFSDYKRANVWLKSEFYRTMFLHRIL
;
A
#
# COMPACT_ATOMS: atom_id res chain seq x y z
N MET A 1 -2.11 -4.67 37.42
CA MET A 1 -2.64 -3.30 37.51
C MET A 1 -2.39 -2.43 36.27
N SER A 2 -1.45 -2.74 35.35
CA SER A 2 -1.18 -1.88 34.17
C SER A 2 -2.14 -2.05 32.97
N SER A 3 -2.90 -3.16 32.90
CA SER A 3 -3.80 -3.44 31.76
C SER A 3 -5.15 -2.71 31.80
N LEU A 4 -5.57 -2.23 32.98
CA LEU A 4 -6.83 -1.47 33.15
C LEU A 4 -6.63 0.02 32.89
N SER A 5 -5.49 0.59 33.26
CA SER A 5 -5.15 2.00 33.00
C SER A 5 -4.94 2.27 31.51
N GLU A 6 -4.24 1.37 30.80
CA GLU A 6 -3.99 1.50 29.37
C GLU A 6 -5.28 1.44 28.54
N LYS A 7 -6.25 0.60 28.93
CA LYS A 7 -7.56 0.52 28.26
C LYS A 7 -8.36 1.80 28.42
N SER A 8 -8.39 2.37 29.63
CA SER A 8 -9.13 3.62 29.90
C SER A 8 -8.55 4.83 29.14
N GLU A 9 -7.23 4.88 29.00
CA GLU A 9 -6.54 5.94 28.27
C GLU A 9 -6.77 5.82 26.76
N GLU A 10 -6.74 4.61 26.22
CA GLU A 10 -7.00 4.36 24.80
C GLU A 10 -8.46 4.67 24.40
N GLU A 11 -9.43 4.38 25.27
CA GLU A 11 -10.83 4.76 25.08
C GLU A 11 -11.03 6.28 25.13
N SER A 12 -10.36 6.97 26.07
CA SER A 12 -10.39 8.44 26.17
C SER A 12 -9.85 9.12 24.90
N ILE A 13 -8.72 8.61 24.38
CA ILE A 13 -8.11 9.14 23.15
C ILE A 13 -9.03 8.91 21.94
N LYS A 14 -9.64 7.72 21.82
CA LYS A 14 -10.59 7.41 20.73
C LYS A 14 -11.84 8.29 20.82
N SER A 15 -12.35 8.54 22.02
CA SER A 15 -13.48 9.45 22.25
C SER A 15 -13.16 10.88 21.81
N THR A 16 -11.99 11.39 22.18
CA THR A 16 -11.51 12.71 21.75
C THR A 16 -11.40 12.82 20.23
N ALA A 17 -10.87 11.78 19.58
CA ALA A 17 -10.78 11.72 18.12
C ALA A 17 -12.16 11.69 17.45
N LEU A 18 -13.14 11.00 18.04
CA LEU A 18 -14.51 10.95 17.53
C LEU A 18 -15.19 12.33 17.65
N ASN A 19 -15.02 13.03 18.78
CA ASN A 19 -15.54 14.39 18.96
C ASN A 19 -14.96 15.37 17.92
N LEU A 20 -13.66 15.25 17.61
CA LEU A 20 -13.03 16.05 16.56
C LEU A 20 -13.63 15.75 15.17
N LEU A 21 -13.84 14.47 14.84
CA LEU A 21 -14.50 14.06 13.59
C LEU A 21 -15.90 14.66 13.45
N GLU A 22 -16.70 14.61 14.52
CA GLU A 22 -18.04 15.19 14.54
C GLU A 22 -18.02 16.70 14.34
N LYS A 23 -17.16 17.40 15.09
CA LYS A 23 -16.97 18.84 14.99
C LYS A 23 -16.60 19.27 13.57
N ARG A 24 -15.54 18.67 12.99
CA ARG A 24 -15.08 19.02 11.64
C ARG A 24 -16.13 18.67 10.58
N THR A 25 -16.76 17.50 10.69
CA THR A 25 -17.83 17.12 9.75
C THR A 25 -19.00 18.11 9.79
N PHE A 26 -19.35 18.62 10.98
CA PHE A 26 -20.37 19.65 11.14
C PHE A 26 -19.98 20.97 10.46
N GLU A 27 -18.74 21.44 10.66
CA GLU A 27 -18.23 22.66 10.03
C GLU A 27 -18.24 22.57 8.49
N PHE A 28 -17.86 21.43 7.93
CA PHE A 28 -17.85 21.18 6.48
C PHE A 28 -19.24 21.10 5.84
N ARG A 29 -20.33 21.04 6.61
CA ARG A 29 -21.71 21.12 6.07
C ARG A 29 -21.98 22.45 5.36
N LYS A 30 -21.26 23.51 5.73
CA LYS A 30 -21.37 24.85 5.16
C LYS A 30 -20.73 24.97 3.77
N LEU A 31 -19.82 24.06 3.41
CA LEU A 31 -19.15 24.09 2.12
C LEU A 31 -20.06 23.58 0.99
N PRO A 32 -19.75 23.91 -0.28
CA PRO A 32 -20.44 23.32 -1.43
C PRO A 32 -20.42 21.78 -1.35
N ARG A 33 -21.58 21.17 -1.63
CA ARG A 33 -21.85 19.73 -1.45
C ARG A 33 -21.87 19.23 0.00
N GLY A 34 -21.73 20.11 1.00
CA GLY A 34 -21.78 19.78 2.42
C GLY A 34 -23.10 19.16 2.89
N LYS A 35 -24.21 19.40 2.16
CA LYS A 35 -25.50 18.72 2.38
C LYS A 35 -25.39 17.18 2.37
N LEU A 36 -24.40 16.61 1.68
CA LEU A 36 -24.13 15.16 1.66
C LEU A 36 -23.80 14.59 3.06
N LEU A 37 -23.28 15.44 3.95
CA LEU A 37 -22.86 15.05 5.31
C LEU A 37 -24.02 15.08 6.32
N VAL A 38 -25.16 15.67 5.96
CA VAL A 38 -26.30 15.85 6.87
C VAL A 38 -26.99 14.51 7.13
N GLY A 39 -27.36 14.27 8.40
CA GLY A 39 -28.06 13.05 8.82
C GLY A 39 -27.22 11.77 8.73
N LYS A 40 -25.90 11.88 8.56
CA LYS A 40 -24.99 10.73 8.52
C LYS A 40 -24.44 10.44 9.90
N LYS A 41 -24.58 9.19 10.36
CA LYS A 41 -23.88 8.67 11.53
C LYS A 41 -22.38 8.60 11.23
N ILE A 42 -21.54 9.11 12.12
CA ILE A 42 -20.09 9.08 11.97
C ILE A 42 -19.56 7.80 12.64
N GLU A 43 -18.77 7.03 11.90
CA GLU A 43 -18.08 5.84 12.40
C GLU A 43 -16.59 5.98 12.12
N ALA A 44 -15.74 5.68 13.10
CA ALA A 44 -14.29 5.75 12.96
C ALA A 44 -13.64 4.41 13.30
N LYS A 45 -12.70 3.97 12.47
CA LYS A 45 -11.84 2.82 12.73
C LYS A 45 -10.38 3.23 12.60
N PHE A 46 -9.56 2.83 13.58
CA PHE A 46 -8.15 3.18 13.64
C PHE A 46 -7.29 1.93 13.40
N PHE A 47 -6.43 1.98 12.38
CA PHE A 47 -5.60 0.83 11.98
C PHE A 47 -4.12 1.22 11.86
N PRO A 48 -3.18 0.33 12.22
CA PRO A 48 -1.75 0.54 12.02
C PRO A 48 -1.34 0.18 10.59
N TYR A 49 -1.81 0.93 9.58
CA TYR A 49 -1.40 0.67 8.20
C TYR A 49 0.12 0.83 8.03
N SER A 50 0.70 0.15 7.03
CA SER A 50 2.15 0.25 6.75
C SER A 50 2.60 1.64 6.27
N ASN A 51 1.64 2.51 5.94
CA ASN A 51 1.77 3.90 5.56
C ASN A 51 0.79 4.75 6.39
N LEU A 52 0.93 6.07 6.43
CA LEU A 52 -0.04 6.97 7.08
C LEU A 52 -1.41 7.05 6.37
N GLY A 53 -1.77 6.03 5.59
CA GLY A 53 -2.97 5.99 4.78
C GLY A 53 -4.23 6.16 5.62
N SER A 54 -5.10 7.05 5.16
CA SER A 54 -6.43 7.27 5.75
C SER A 54 -7.45 7.46 4.63
N SER A 55 -8.70 7.10 4.89
CA SER A 55 -9.79 7.17 3.91
C SER A 55 -11.13 7.49 4.55
N ILE A 56 -12.04 8.01 3.74
CA ILE A 56 -13.43 8.31 4.12
C ILE A 56 -14.35 7.68 3.07
N ARG A 57 -15.47 7.12 3.53
CA ARG A 57 -16.53 6.59 2.67
C ARG A 57 -17.88 7.10 3.14
N ILE A 58 -18.71 7.49 2.18
CA ILE A 58 -20.10 7.88 2.42
C ILE A 58 -21.04 6.76 1.94
N SER A 59 -22.09 6.49 2.70
CA SER A 59 -23.14 5.52 2.37
C SER A 59 -24.52 6.04 2.77
N SER A 60 -25.59 5.29 2.48
CA SER A 60 -26.93 5.58 3.01
C SER A 60 -26.87 5.53 4.54
N GLY A 61 -27.11 6.69 5.19
CA GLY A 61 -27.12 6.82 6.65
C GLY A 61 -25.77 6.98 7.37
N LYS A 62 -24.60 6.79 6.74
CA LYS A 62 -23.33 6.89 7.48
C LYS A 62 -22.12 7.44 6.72
N LEU A 63 -21.15 7.90 7.50
CA LEU A 63 -19.83 8.39 7.11
C LEU A 63 -18.76 7.58 7.85
N GLU A 64 -18.10 6.65 7.16
CA GLU A 64 -17.07 5.78 7.74
C GLU A 64 -15.68 6.35 7.48
N PHE A 65 -14.95 6.69 8.55
CA PHE A 65 -13.55 7.07 8.54
C PHE A 65 -12.67 5.87 8.88
N LYS A 66 -11.65 5.64 8.07
CA LYS A 66 -10.56 4.71 8.39
C LYS A 66 -9.28 5.52 8.49
N ILE A 67 -8.77 5.71 9.70
CA ILE A 67 -7.66 6.61 10.02
C ILE A 67 -6.49 5.78 10.53
N HIS A 68 -5.27 6.20 10.20
CA HIS A 68 -4.08 5.56 10.73
C HIS A 68 -3.96 5.78 12.26
N SER A 69 -3.69 4.73 13.04
CA SER A 69 -3.67 4.83 14.51
C SER A 69 -2.57 5.76 15.05
N PHE A 70 -1.51 6.03 14.29
CA PHE A 70 -0.49 7.06 14.62
C PHE A 70 -1.10 8.40 15.00
N TYR A 71 -2.18 8.82 14.32
CA TYR A 71 -2.76 10.14 14.54
C TYR A 71 -3.40 10.30 15.92
N LEU A 72 -3.75 9.19 16.58
CA LEU A 72 -4.30 9.20 17.94
C LEU A 72 -3.27 9.64 18.98
N LYS A 73 -1.98 9.45 18.70
CA LYS A 73 -0.88 9.77 19.62
C LYS A 73 0.02 10.91 19.11
N SER A 74 -0.35 11.52 17.98
CA SER A 74 0.39 12.63 17.39
C SER A 74 -0.21 13.96 17.84
N GLU A 75 0.49 15.07 17.56
CA GLU A 75 -0.03 16.43 17.73
C GLU A 75 -1.48 16.55 17.21
N PRO A 76 -2.42 17.13 18.00
CA PRO A 76 -3.84 17.20 17.63
C PRO A 76 -4.11 17.79 16.25
N GLY A 77 -3.29 18.78 15.83
CA GLY A 77 -3.39 19.40 14.51
C GLY A 77 -3.16 18.43 13.34
N ASN A 78 -2.42 17.34 13.53
CA ASN A 78 -2.20 16.34 12.48
C ASN A 78 -3.47 15.53 12.19
N LEU A 79 -4.20 15.14 13.23
CA LEU A 79 -5.47 14.42 13.07
C LEU A 79 -6.50 15.33 12.41
N GLU A 80 -6.61 16.58 12.87
CA GLU A 80 -7.51 17.58 12.27
C GLU A 80 -7.22 17.80 10.78
N ALA A 81 -5.94 18.01 10.43
CA ALA A 81 -5.53 18.20 9.04
C ALA A 81 -5.90 16.99 8.14
N VAL A 82 -5.76 15.77 8.64
CA VAL A 82 -6.13 14.56 7.89
C VAL A 82 -7.64 14.47 7.71
N ILE A 83 -8.42 14.78 8.74
CA ILE A 83 -9.88 14.81 8.66
C ILE A 83 -10.33 15.82 7.60
N ASP A 84 -9.79 17.03 7.64
CA ASP A 84 -10.08 18.07 6.68
C ASP A 84 -9.73 17.65 5.25
N LEU A 85 -8.54 17.09 5.05
CA LEU A 85 -8.10 16.59 3.76
C LEU A 85 -9.09 15.56 3.19
N LEU A 86 -9.59 14.65 4.04
CA LEU A 86 -10.57 13.65 3.63
C LEU A 86 -11.92 14.27 3.27
N LEU A 87 -12.39 15.25 4.06
CA LEU A 87 -13.64 15.95 3.80
C LEU A 87 -13.57 16.80 2.52
N TYR A 88 -12.50 17.58 2.30
CA TYR A 88 -12.28 18.30 1.04
C TYR A 88 -12.33 17.36 -0.17
N LYS A 89 -11.65 16.21 -0.09
CA LYS A 89 -11.68 15.18 -1.15
C LYS A 89 -13.08 14.60 -1.38
N LEU A 90 -13.79 14.27 -0.31
CA LEU A 90 -15.15 13.72 -0.40
C LEU A 90 -16.12 14.71 -1.06
N LEU A 91 -16.03 15.98 -0.68
CA LEU A 91 -16.86 17.06 -1.19
C LEU A 91 -16.38 17.61 -2.55
N LYS A 92 -15.31 17.03 -3.11
CA LYS A 92 -14.68 17.46 -4.38
C LYS A 92 -14.35 18.96 -4.40
N GLN A 93 -13.96 19.50 -3.25
CA GLN A 93 -13.55 20.89 -3.09
C GLN A 93 -12.04 21.03 -3.32
N PRO A 94 -11.55 22.20 -3.77
CA PRO A 94 -10.12 22.47 -3.83
C PRO A 94 -9.53 22.41 -2.42
N ILE A 95 -8.39 21.75 -2.27
CA ILE A 95 -7.69 21.62 -1.00
C ILE A 95 -6.82 22.88 -0.81
N PRO A 96 -6.94 23.62 0.31
CA PRO A 96 -6.09 24.76 0.63
C PRO A 96 -4.60 24.40 0.63
N ASP A 97 -3.73 25.33 0.21
CA ASP A 97 -2.29 25.06 0.08
C ASP A 97 -1.59 24.97 1.43
N GLU A 98 -2.08 25.67 2.45
CA GLU A 98 -1.62 25.57 3.83
C GLU A 98 -1.86 24.14 4.35
N LEU A 99 -3.04 23.59 4.07
CA LEU A 99 -3.40 22.23 4.46
C LEU A 99 -2.53 21.19 3.72
N LYS A 100 -2.31 21.35 2.41
CA LYS A 100 -1.37 20.48 1.67
C LYS A 100 0.02 20.53 2.26
N SER A 101 0.49 21.72 2.64
CA SER A 101 1.83 21.94 3.20
C SER A 101 1.96 21.31 4.58
N MET A 102 0.95 21.44 5.44
CA MET A 102 0.91 20.81 6.76
C MET A 102 0.92 19.28 6.63
N ILE A 103 0.06 18.71 5.78
CA ILE A 103 0.04 17.27 5.46
C ILE A 103 1.43 16.82 4.99
N ARG A 104 2.03 17.53 4.04
CA ARG A 104 3.34 17.17 3.51
C ARG A 104 4.43 17.13 4.59
N LYS A 105 4.52 18.17 5.44
CA LYS A 105 5.55 18.29 6.48
C LYS A 105 5.55 17.08 7.44
N PHE A 106 4.38 16.67 7.94
CA PHE A 106 4.37 15.54 8.88
C PHE A 106 4.46 14.18 8.19
N TYR A 107 4.05 14.04 6.92
CA TYR A 107 4.33 12.82 6.16
C TYR A 107 5.84 12.66 5.97
N GLU A 108 6.55 13.74 5.65
CA GLU A 108 8.00 13.75 5.54
C GLU A 108 8.66 13.37 6.87
N SER A 109 8.26 13.98 8.00
CA SER A 109 8.81 13.64 9.33
C SER A 109 8.52 12.20 9.78
N HIS A 110 7.33 11.67 9.47
CA HIS A 110 7.00 10.28 9.80
C HIS A 110 7.74 9.29 8.91
N THR A 111 8.00 9.63 7.64
CA THR A 111 8.79 8.77 6.74
C THR A 111 10.27 8.73 7.12
N THR A 112 10.85 9.84 7.59
CA THR A 112 12.25 9.87 8.05
C THR A 112 12.42 9.07 9.34
N GLN A 113 11.50 9.19 10.30
CA GLN A 113 11.54 8.40 11.54
C GLN A 113 11.27 6.89 11.31
N ASN A 114 10.45 6.52 10.33
CA ASN A 114 10.24 5.09 10.00
C ASN A 114 11.34 4.49 9.12
N ARG A 115 12.13 5.31 8.41
CA ARG A 115 13.29 4.84 7.65
C ARG A 115 14.36 4.27 8.58
N THR A 116 14.60 4.90 9.73
CA THR A 116 15.59 4.41 10.72
C THR A 116 15.16 3.10 11.40
N ASN A 117 13.86 2.89 11.64
CA ASN A 117 13.33 1.66 12.26
C ASN A 117 13.11 0.48 11.29
N LYS A 118 13.14 0.69 9.96
CA LYS A 118 12.91 -0.36 8.95
C LYS A 118 14.17 -1.08 8.45
N ASN A 119 15.33 -0.83 9.04
CA ASN A 119 16.64 -1.34 8.58
C ASN A 119 16.82 -2.87 8.65
N LYS A 120 15.80 -3.65 9.02
CA LYS A 120 15.79 -5.12 8.85
C LYS A 120 14.62 -5.53 7.95
N LYS A 121 14.79 -5.39 6.64
CA LYS A 121 13.86 -5.98 5.65
C LYS A 121 13.68 -7.47 5.93
N ARG A 122 12.43 -7.94 5.93
CA ARG A 122 12.06 -9.35 6.15
C ARG A 122 12.27 -10.17 4.87
N ILE A 123 13.53 -10.32 4.47
CA ILE A 123 13.98 -11.10 3.30
C ILE A 123 14.76 -12.34 3.72
N GLU A 124 14.71 -13.39 2.91
CA GLU A 124 15.61 -14.54 2.99
C GLU A 124 17.02 -14.11 2.56
N ARG A 125 18.02 -14.33 3.41
CA ARG A 125 19.40 -13.89 3.16
C ARG A 125 20.32 -15.03 2.73
N SER A 126 19.84 -16.28 2.76
CA SER A 126 20.61 -17.43 2.27
C SER A 126 20.88 -17.29 0.76
N PRO A 127 22.16 -17.21 0.32
CA PRO A 127 22.50 -17.12 -1.11
C PRO A 127 21.97 -18.32 -1.89
N ILE A 128 22.09 -19.52 -1.33
CA ILE A 128 21.63 -20.78 -1.94
C ILE A 128 20.13 -20.73 -2.25
N ARG A 129 19.31 -20.22 -1.33
CA ARG A 129 17.86 -20.13 -1.52
C ARG A 129 17.47 -19.10 -2.58
N ASN A 130 18.26 -18.04 -2.73
CA ASN A 130 17.98 -16.96 -3.69
C ASN A 130 18.60 -17.19 -5.07
N GLN A 131 19.53 -18.14 -5.20
CA GLN A 131 20.22 -18.44 -6.47
C GLN A 131 19.23 -18.72 -7.62
N LYS A 132 18.16 -19.50 -7.37
CA LYS A 132 17.12 -19.76 -8.38
C LYS A 132 16.47 -18.47 -8.88
N LEU A 133 16.16 -17.52 -7.98
CA LEU A 133 15.56 -16.24 -8.36
C LEU A 133 16.53 -15.38 -9.17
N ARG A 134 17.81 -15.38 -8.80
CA ARG A 134 18.85 -14.63 -9.53
C ARG A 134 18.99 -15.14 -10.97
N LEU A 135 19.05 -16.46 -11.16
CA LEU A 135 19.12 -17.06 -12.49
C LEU A 135 17.89 -16.72 -13.35
N ILE A 136 16.69 -16.79 -12.76
CA ILE A 136 15.45 -16.42 -13.45
C ILE A 136 15.49 -14.95 -13.88
N LEU A 137 15.91 -14.05 -12.97
CA LEU A 137 16.02 -12.61 -13.24
C LEU A 137 16.97 -12.33 -14.41
N GLU A 138 18.15 -12.95 -14.41
CA GLU A 138 19.17 -12.77 -15.44
C GLU A 138 18.69 -13.28 -16.81
N ASN A 139 18.09 -14.47 -16.86
CA ASN A 139 17.53 -15.04 -18.09
C ASN A 139 16.41 -14.16 -18.68
N ILE A 140 15.51 -13.67 -17.82
CA ILE A 140 14.43 -12.77 -18.23
C ILE A 140 15.01 -11.44 -18.74
N ASN A 141 15.95 -10.85 -18.01
CA ASN A 141 16.56 -9.60 -18.44
C ASN A 141 17.22 -9.73 -19.80
N GLN A 142 18.01 -10.79 -20.00
CA GLN A 142 18.69 -11.05 -21.27
C GLN A 142 17.72 -11.23 -22.45
N SER A 143 16.56 -11.83 -22.19
CA SER A 143 15.54 -12.10 -23.21
C SER A 143 14.71 -10.86 -23.58
N TYR A 144 14.43 -9.96 -22.62
CA TYR A 144 13.39 -8.94 -22.80
C TYR A 144 13.86 -7.48 -22.69
N LEU A 145 14.79 -7.16 -21.78
CA LEU A 145 15.07 -5.77 -21.41
C LEU A 145 16.53 -5.35 -21.57
N LYS A 146 17.48 -6.29 -21.38
CA LYS A 146 18.92 -6.09 -21.53
C LYS A 146 19.43 -4.85 -20.77
N ILE A 147 18.91 -4.63 -19.57
CA ILE A 147 19.32 -3.51 -18.71
C ILE A 147 20.42 -3.96 -17.73
N ASP A 148 21.15 -3.01 -17.16
CA ASP A 148 22.13 -3.30 -16.12
C ASP A 148 21.45 -3.77 -14.81
N LEU A 149 21.92 -4.89 -14.27
CA LEU A 149 21.43 -5.51 -13.03
C LEU A 149 22.48 -5.50 -11.90
N SER A 150 23.63 -4.86 -12.10
CA SER A 150 24.75 -4.83 -11.15
C SER A 150 24.32 -4.42 -9.73
N ASP A 151 23.46 -3.40 -9.66
CA ASP A 151 22.93 -2.80 -8.43
C ASP A 151 21.55 -3.35 -8.01
N LEU A 152 21.00 -4.33 -8.72
CA LEU A 152 19.66 -4.86 -8.48
C LEU A 152 19.70 -6.23 -7.82
N GLU A 153 19.22 -6.30 -6.58
CA GLU A 153 19.13 -7.54 -5.83
C GLU A 153 17.75 -8.22 -6.00
N ILE A 154 17.68 -9.54 -5.82
CA ILE A 154 16.42 -10.28 -5.80
C ILE A 154 16.39 -11.33 -4.67
N PHE A 155 15.29 -11.33 -3.90
CA PHE A 155 15.16 -12.18 -2.72
C PHE A 155 13.79 -12.83 -2.61
N TRP A 156 13.74 -13.98 -1.95
CA TRP A 156 12.50 -14.43 -1.32
C TRP A 156 12.17 -13.54 -0.11
N GLY A 157 10.89 -13.26 0.11
CA GLY A 157 10.43 -12.72 1.39
C GLY A 157 10.58 -13.73 2.54
N LYS A 158 10.48 -13.30 3.80
CA LYS A 158 10.44 -14.24 4.95
C LYS A 158 9.06 -14.80 5.26
N SER A 159 7.99 -14.21 4.71
CA SER A 159 6.62 -14.56 5.09
C SER A 159 5.73 -14.53 3.87
N LYS A 160 4.80 -15.48 3.79
CA LYS A 160 3.82 -15.57 2.71
C LYS A 160 2.82 -14.42 2.83
N SER A 161 2.43 -13.86 1.69
CA SER A 161 1.34 -12.88 1.57
C SER A 161 0.26 -13.40 0.61
N THR A 162 -0.99 -13.13 0.92
CA THR A 162 -2.14 -13.49 0.06
C THR A 162 -2.52 -12.36 -0.90
N THR A 163 -2.01 -11.14 -0.64
CA THR A 163 -2.40 -9.93 -1.37
C THR A 163 -1.35 -9.44 -2.35
N ARG A 164 -0.09 -9.90 -2.23
CA ARG A 164 1.03 -9.43 -3.06
C ARG A 164 1.99 -10.56 -3.37
N LEU A 165 2.23 -10.83 -4.66
CA LEU A 165 3.09 -11.92 -5.13
C LEU A 165 4.56 -11.51 -5.35
N GLY A 166 4.80 -10.24 -5.63
CA GLY A 166 6.13 -9.67 -5.82
C GLY A 166 6.13 -8.18 -5.55
N HIS A 167 7.32 -7.62 -5.37
CA HIS A 167 7.53 -6.18 -5.44
C HIS A 167 8.95 -5.75 -5.72
N TYR A 168 9.10 -4.69 -6.51
CA TYR A 168 10.28 -3.84 -6.50
C TYR A 168 10.23 -2.81 -5.34
N ASP A 169 11.35 -2.68 -4.62
CA ASP A 169 11.62 -1.62 -3.64
C ASP A 169 12.73 -0.69 -4.17
N PRO A 170 12.38 0.52 -4.64
CA PRO A 170 13.36 1.46 -5.17
C PRO A 170 14.29 2.03 -4.10
N THR A 171 13.91 2.00 -2.81
CA THR A 171 14.77 2.54 -1.74
C THR A 171 16.01 1.68 -1.53
N HIS A 172 15.90 0.37 -1.74
CA HIS A 172 16.98 -0.58 -1.51
C HIS A 172 17.43 -1.28 -2.80
N LYS A 173 16.95 -0.82 -3.96
CA LYS A 173 17.18 -1.44 -5.28
C LYS A 173 17.04 -2.98 -5.23
N MET A 174 15.91 -3.47 -4.73
CA MET A 174 15.68 -4.92 -4.62
C MET A 174 14.29 -5.34 -5.10
N ILE A 175 14.21 -6.51 -5.73
CA ILE A 175 12.97 -7.23 -5.99
C ILE A 175 12.76 -8.26 -4.88
N VAL A 176 11.57 -8.32 -4.31
CA VAL A 176 11.19 -9.29 -3.28
C VAL A 176 10.01 -10.12 -3.75
N ILE A 177 10.27 -11.40 -3.94
CA ILE A 177 9.30 -12.40 -4.40
C ILE A 177 8.67 -13.10 -3.20
N ASN A 178 7.36 -13.30 -3.25
CA ASN A 178 6.63 -13.95 -2.18
C ASN A 178 6.95 -15.46 -2.12
N PRO A 179 7.33 -16.02 -0.96
CA PRO A 179 7.67 -17.45 -0.82
C PRO A 179 6.58 -18.42 -1.24
N ILE A 180 5.33 -17.99 -1.32
CA ILE A 180 4.25 -18.85 -1.83
C ILE A 180 4.49 -19.30 -3.27
N LEU A 181 5.26 -18.54 -4.06
CA LEU A 181 5.64 -18.89 -5.43
C LEU A 181 6.76 -19.94 -5.50
N SER A 182 7.31 -20.35 -4.35
CA SER A 182 8.28 -21.46 -4.27
C SER A 182 7.61 -22.82 -4.11
N LEU A 183 6.28 -22.88 -4.00
CA LEU A 183 5.53 -24.12 -3.83
C LEU A 183 5.56 -24.92 -5.14
N GLU A 184 5.70 -26.24 -5.05
CA GLU A 184 5.76 -27.14 -6.22
C GLU A 184 4.49 -27.07 -7.10
N SER A 185 3.35 -26.75 -6.48
CA SER A 185 2.09 -26.55 -7.19
C SER A 185 2.03 -25.27 -8.04
N VAL A 186 3.02 -24.37 -7.91
CA VAL A 186 3.14 -23.15 -8.72
C VAL A 186 4.00 -23.47 -9.94
N PRO A 187 3.44 -23.39 -11.15
CA PRO A 187 4.23 -23.62 -12.36
C PRO A 187 5.35 -22.59 -12.52
N ASN A 188 6.52 -23.01 -13.05
CA ASN A 188 7.67 -22.13 -13.23
C ASN A 188 7.35 -20.87 -14.07
N PHE A 189 6.53 -21.00 -15.12
CA PHE A 189 6.13 -19.86 -15.96
C PHE A 189 5.38 -18.76 -15.17
N VAL A 190 4.74 -19.10 -14.04
CA VAL A 190 4.09 -18.12 -13.16
C VAL A 190 5.14 -17.37 -12.34
N LEU A 191 6.11 -18.09 -11.76
CA LEU A 191 7.21 -17.46 -11.03
C LEU A 191 8.01 -16.53 -11.95
N GLU A 192 8.36 -17.00 -13.14
CA GLU A 192 9.06 -16.21 -14.16
C GLU A 192 8.25 -14.98 -14.57
N TYR A 193 6.95 -15.13 -14.80
CA TYR A 193 6.07 -13.99 -15.11
C TYR A 193 6.08 -12.93 -14.00
N ILE A 194 6.01 -13.35 -12.73
CA ILE A 194 6.05 -12.41 -11.60
C ILE A 194 7.42 -11.72 -11.52
N VAL A 195 8.52 -12.44 -11.70
CA VAL A 195 9.87 -11.83 -11.76
C VAL A 195 9.96 -10.81 -12.91
N PHE A 196 9.44 -11.14 -14.09
CA PHE A 196 9.38 -10.20 -15.21
C PHE A 196 8.54 -8.96 -14.90
N HIS A 197 7.37 -9.12 -14.28
CA HIS A 197 6.53 -8.01 -13.85
C HIS A 197 7.26 -7.06 -12.89
N GLU A 198 8.01 -7.61 -11.92
CA GLU A 198 8.78 -6.79 -10.99
C GLU A 198 9.99 -6.13 -11.64
N LEU A 199 10.65 -6.79 -12.58
CA LEU A 199 11.73 -6.19 -13.36
C LEU A 199 11.21 -5.04 -14.25
N LEU A 200 9.99 -5.15 -14.79
CA LEU A 200 9.36 -4.03 -15.51
C LEU A 200 9.14 -2.81 -14.61
N HIS A 201 8.91 -2.97 -13.31
CA HIS A 201 8.85 -1.83 -12.37
C HIS A 201 10.20 -1.15 -12.16
N VAL A 202 11.30 -1.87 -12.35
CA VAL A 202 12.65 -1.30 -12.36
C VAL A 202 12.84 -0.47 -13.62
N HIS A 203 12.46 -1.02 -14.78
CA HIS A 203 12.67 -0.38 -16.08
C HIS A 203 11.72 0.81 -16.34
N PHE A 204 10.47 0.72 -15.86
CA PHE A 204 9.45 1.76 -16.01
C PHE A 204 9.12 2.40 -14.64
N PRO A 205 9.82 3.48 -14.25
CA PRO A 205 9.56 4.14 -12.98
C PRO A 205 8.17 4.79 -12.94
N ILE A 206 7.68 5.02 -11.71
CA ILE A 206 6.35 5.60 -11.47
C ILE A 206 6.28 7.03 -12.03
N ILE A 207 5.33 7.28 -12.92
CA ILE A 207 5.07 8.60 -13.51
C ILE A 207 3.94 9.30 -12.74
N ARG A 208 4.04 10.62 -12.48
CA ARG A 208 2.93 11.42 -11.94
C ARG A 208 2.16 12.11 -13.06
N LYS A 209 0.85 11.83 -13.16
CA LYS A 209 -0.06 12.48 -14.12
C LYS A 209 -1.32 12.97 -13.41
N LYS A 210 -1.62 14.28 -13.51
CA LYS A 210 -2.79 14.92 -12.86
C LYS A 210 -2.92 14.61 -11.35
N GLY A 211 -1.79 14.69 -10.63
CA GLY A 211 -1.75 14.42 -9.18
C GLY A 211 -1.91 12.95 -8.78
N ARG A 212 -1.91 12.01 -9.73
CA ARG A 212 -1.97 10.56 -9.46
C ARG A 212 -0.71 9.86 -9.96
N ASN A 213 -0.28 8.85 -9.23
CA ASN A 213 0.79 7.95 -9.66
C ASN A 213 0.24 6.98 -10.71
N VAL A 214 0.94 6.88 -11.84
CA VAL A 214 0.71 5.90 -12.90
C VAL A 214 1.82 4.87 -12.80
N ILE A 215 1.48 3.72 -12.21
CA ILE A 215 2.41 2.60 -11.98
C ILE A 215 2.53 1.74 -13.24
N HIS A 216 1.40 1.35 -13.83
CA HIS A 216 1.36 0.57 -15.06
C HIS A 216 0.96 1.45 -16.25
N SER A 217 1.94 2.13 -16.83
CA SER A 217 1.75 2.95 -18.04
C SER A 217 1.31 2.12 -19.25
N ARG A 218 0.95 2.78 -20.36
CA ARG A 218 0.64 2.08 -21.62
C ARG A 218 1.85 1.27 -22.10
N GLU A 219 3.04 1.86 -22.03
CA GLU A 219 4.30 1.21 -22.41
C GLU A 219 4.60 -0.01 -21.53
N PHE A 220 4.43 0.12 -20.20
CA PHE A 220 4.55 -1.00 -19.27
C PHE A 220 3.70 -2.17 -19.73
N LYS A 221 2.40 -1.93 -19.97
CA LYS A 221 1.45 -2.98 -20.37
C LYS A 221 1.79 -3.59 -21.74
N THR A 222 2.35 -2.79 -22.65
CA THR A 222 2.81 -3.29 -23.96
C THR A 222 3.99 -4.23 -23.77
N PHE A 223 4.97 -3.88 -22.93
CA PHE A 223 6.11 -4.74 -22.63
C PHE A 223 5.73 -5.99 -21.84
N GLU A 224 4.83 -5.85 -20.87
CA GLU A 224 4.32 -6.97 -20.08
C GLU A 224 3.74 -8.08 -20.97
N LYS A 225 3.02 -7.71 -22.03
CA LYS A 225 2.45 -8.64 -23.02
C LYS A 225 3.48 -9.35 -23.89
N LYS A 226 4.75 -8.92 -23.90
CA LYS A 226 5.82 -9.57 -24.67
C LYS A 226 6.30 -10.86 -24.01
N PHE A 227 6.01 -11.07 -22.72
CA PHE A 227 6.36 -12.31 -22.05
C PHE A 227 5.72 -13.52 -22.75
N SER A 228 6.53 -14.52 -23.10
CA SER A 228 6.12 -15.70 -23.87
C SER A 228 4.87 -16.37 -23.30
N ASP A 229 4.83 -16.58 -21.99
CA ASP A 229 3.71 -17.21 -21.28
C ASP A 229 2.71 -16.19 -20.69
N TYR A 230 2.69 -14.94 -21.18
CA TYR A 230 1.85 -13.87 -20.60
C TYR A 230 0.39 -14.30 -20.40
N LYS A 231 -0.22 -14.86 -21.46
CA LYS A 231 -1.62 -15.31 -21.42
C LYS A 231 -1.80 -16.45 -20.42
N ARG A 232 -0.92 -17.44 -20.45
CA ARG A 232 -0.98 -18.64 -19.61
C ARG A 232 -0.81 -18.30 -18.13
N ALA A 233 0.17 -17.45 -17.80
CA ALA A 233 0.38 -16.92 -16.46
C ALA A 233 -0.85 -16.16 -15.94
N ASN A 234 -1.42 -15.28 -16.75
CA ASN A 234 -2.61 -14.51 -16.36
C ASN A 234 -3.87 -15.38 -16.18
N VAL A 235 -4.04 -16.44 -16.97
CA VAL A 235 -5.13 -17.41 -16.78
C VAL A 235 -4.94 -18.14 -15.46
N TRP A 236 -3.73 -18.63 -15.18
CA TRP A 236 -3.44 -19.34 -13.94
C TRP A 236 -3.65 -18.45 -12.71
N LEU A 237 -3.17 -17.19 -12.74
CA LEU A 237 -3.36 -16.20 -11.67
C LEU A 237 -4.82 -15.79 -11.43
N LYS A 238 -5.73 -16.12 -12.35
CA LYS A 238 -7.18 -15.88 -12.21
C LYS A 238 -7.96 -17.15 -11.85
N SER A 239 -7.31 -18.32 -11.92
CA SER A 239 -7.92 -19.62 -11.71
C SER A 239 -8.47 -19.78 -10.29
N GLU A 240 -9.46 -20.65 -10.15
CA GLU A 240 -10.00 -21.03 -8.85
C GLU A 240 -8.94 -21.72 -7.97
N PHE A 241 -8.06 -22.53 -8.57
CA PHE A 241 -6.91 -23.12 -7.89
C PHE A 241 -6.04 -22.07 -7.18
N TYR A 242 -5.71 -20.98 -7.87
CA TYR A 242 -5.01 -19.84 -7.27
C TYR A 242 -5.85 -19.16 -6.17
N ARG A 243 -7.14 -18.96 -6.38
CA ARG A 243 -8.01 -18.35 -5.35
C ARG A 243 -8.10 -19.20 -4.09
N THR A 244 -8.18 -20.52 -4.20
CA THR A 244 -8.26 -21.41 -3.03
C THR A 244 -6.93 -21.47 -2.30
N MET A 245 -5.82 -21.58 -3.04
CA MET A 245 -4.47 -21.68 -2.48
C MET A 245 -3.97 -20.36 -1.85
N PHE A 246 -4.44 -19.21 -2.33
CA PHE A 246 -3.96 -17.89 -1.90
C PHE A 246 -4.99 -17.04 -1.17
N LEU A 247 -6.31 -17.30 -1.27
CA LEU A 247 -7.35 -16.49 -0.61
C LEU A 247 -8.16 -17.25 0.48
N HIS A 248 -8.12 -18.58 0.53
CA HIS A 248 -9.03 -19.38 1.40
C HIS A 248 -8.37 -20.35 2.40
N ARG A 249 -7.08 -20.24 2.72
CA ARG A 249 -6.53 -20.94 3.90
C ARG A 249 -6.81 -20.17 5.20
N ILE A 250 -8.10 -20.09 5.54
CA ILE A 250 -8.60 -20.06 6.92
C ILE A 250 -9.62 -21.19 7.00
N LEU A 251 -9.12 -22.37 7.35
CA LEU A 251 -9.79 -23.33 8.23
C LEU A 251 -8.72 -23.84 9.18
#